data_AF-A0A961T1X0-F1
#
_entry.id   AF-A0A961T1X0-F1
#
_cell.length_a   1.000
_cell.length_b   1.000
_cell.length_c   1.000
_cell.angle_alpha   90.00
_cell.angle_beta   90.00
_cell.angle_gamma   90.00
#
_symmetry.space_group_name_H-M   'P 1'
#
loop_
_entity.id
_entity.type
_entity.pdbx_description
1 polymer ?
#
loop_
_entity_poly.entity_id
_entity_poly.type
_entity_poly.pdbx_seq_one_letter_code
_entity_poly.pdbx_strand_id
1 'polypeptide(L)' 'RTDCDQDAIWIKVQTGGKGAACHTGMRSCFYRRVENSANGPVLVHDTEKPLFDPDIVYGDKPKA' A
#
# COMPACT_ATOMS: atom_id res chain seq x y z
N ARG A 1 19.31 -2.97 -7.73
CA ARG A 1 19.32 -4.37 -8.22
C ARG A 1 18.45 -4.39 -9.47
N THR A 2 18.79 -5.18 -10.48
CA THR A 2 18.06 -5.27 -11.77
C THR A 2 17.66 -6.73 -12.01
N ASP A 3 16.62 -6.96 -12.81
CA ASP A 3 16.26 -8.31 -13.28
C ASP A 3 17.27 -8.82 -14.34
N CYS A 4 17.14 -10.07 -14.76
CA CYS A 4 18.04 -10.82 -15.63
C CYS A 4 18.15 -10.27 -17.06
N ASP A 5 17.07 -9.71 -17.59
CA ASP A 5 16.99 -9.03 -18.89
C ASP A 5 17.03 -7.48 -18.76
N GLN A 6 17.17 -6.97 -17.54
CA GLN A 6 17.40 -5.56 -17.21
C GLN A 6 16.23 -4.61 -17.54
N ASP A 7 15.00 -5.10 -17.67
CA ASP A 7 13.82 -4.26 -17.89
C ASP A 7 13.12 -3.80 -16.58
N ALA A 8 13.52 -4.37 -15.43
CA ALA A 8 13.00 -4.04 -14.11
C ALA A 8 14.10 -3.75 -13.09
N ILE A 9 13.78 -2.85 -12.15
CA ILE A 9 14.66 -2.46 -11.03
C ILE A 9 14.01 -2.73 -9.68
N TRP A 10 14.79 -3.24 -8.73
CA TRP A 10 14.43 -3.31 -7.32
C TRP A 10 15.20 -2.27 -6.51
N ILE A 11 14.45 -1.34 -5.94
CA ILE A 11 14.97 -0.22 -5.14
C ILE A 11 14.66 -0.47 -3.66
N LYS A 12 15.70 -0.47 -2.83
CA LYS A 12 15.55 -0.42 -1.36
C LYS A 12 15.59 1.04 -0.94
N VAL A 13 14.52 1.51 -0.30
CA VAL A 13 14.35 2.91 0.09
C VAL A 13 14.04 3.04 1.57
N GLN A 14 14.39 4.19 2.14
CA GLN A 14 13.80 4.69 3.37
C GLN A 14 12.75 5.74 2.98
N THR A 15 11.49 5.50 3.30
CA THR A 15 10.39 6.41 2.97
C THR A 15 10.47 7.67 3.83
N GLY A 16 10.41 8.84 3.18
CA GLY A 16 10.35 10.14 3.86
C GLY A 16 8.94 10.50 4.36
N GLY A 17 8.81 11.71 4.93
CA GLY A 17 7.54 12.23 5.41
C GLY A 17 6.93 11.37 6.52
N LYS A 18 5.64 11.03 6.40
CA LYS A 18 4.92 10.19 7.36
C LYS A 18 5.18 8.68 7.18
N GLY A 19 6.07 8.29 6.26
CA GLY A 19 6.44 6.89 6.04
C GLY A 19 5.43 6.05 5.24
N ALA A 20 4.33 6.64 4.79
CA ALA A 20 3.30 5.99 3.97
C ALA A 20 3.59 6.15 2.47
N ALA A 21 3.57 5.03 1.75
CA ALA A 21 3.66 5.02 0.29
C ALA A 21 2.29 5.11 -0.40
N CYS A 22 1.20 4.83 0.33
CA CYS A 22 -0.15 4.86 -0.22
C CYS A 22 -0.89 6.15 0.19
N HIS A 23 -1.69 6.69 -0.73
CA HIS A 23 -2.54 7.85 -0.48
C HIS A 23 -3.68 7.57 0.52
N THR A 24 -3.96 6.30 0.83
CA THR A 24 -4.91 5.93 1.90
C THR A 24 -4.30 6.00 3.30
N GLY A 25 -3.04 6.43 3.42
CA GLY A 25 -2.31 6.48 4.68
C GLY A 25 -1.55 5.19 5.00
N MET A 26 -1.70 4.14 4.19
CA MET A 26 -1.05 2.85 4.43
C MET A 26 0.45 2.89 4.10
N ARG A 27 1.24 2.12 4.86
CA ARG A 27 2.69 2.00 4.67
C ARG A 27 3.06 1.58 3.24
N SER A 28 2.35 0.60 2.72
CA SER A 28 2.48 0.06 1.37
C SER A 28 1.15 0.19 0.63
N CYS A 29 1.17 0.32 -0.71
CA CYS A 29 -0.04 0.18 -1.52
C CYS A 29 -0.61 -1.25 -1.47
N PHE A 30 0.26 -2.24 -1.21
CA PHE A 30 -0.10 -3.65 -1.07
C PHE A 30 -0.49 -4.00 0.37
N TYR A 31 -1.41 -3.24 0.96
CA TYR A 31 -1.91 -3.44 2.33
C TYR A 31 -3.12 -4.39 2.42
N ARG A 32 -3.41 -5.07 1.31
CA ARG A 32 -4.50 -6.03 1.18
C ARG A 32 -3.96 -7.29 0.55
N ARG A 33 -4.45 -8.43 0.99
CA ARG A 33 -4.03 -9.74 0.49
C ARG A 33 -5.23 -10.63 0.23
N VAL A 34 -5.04 -11.58 -0.66
CA VAL A 34 -6.05 -12.60 -0.94
C VAL A 34 -5.90 -13.71 0.09
N GLU A 35 -7.03 -14.12 0.69
CA GLU A 35 -7.13 -15.32 1.51
C GLU A 35 -8.15 -16.29 0.92
N ASN A 36 -7.88 -17.59 1.03
CA ASN A 36 -8.83 -18.61 0.63
C ASN A 36 -9.86 -18.82 1.75
N SER A 37 -11.15 -18.63 1.45
CA SER A 37 -12.26 -18.94 2.35
C SER A 37 -13.06 -20.14 1.83
N ALA A 38 -14.02 -20.62 2.63
CA ALA A 38 -14.91 -21.72 2.23
C ALA A 38 -15.71 -21.42 0.95
N ASN A 39 -15.94 -20.13 0.64
CA ASN A 39 -16.71 -19.69 -0.52
C ASN A 39 -15.82 -19.13 -1.65
N GLY A 40 -14.51 -19.38 -1.61
CA GLY A 40 -13.53 -18.88 -2.58
C GLY A 40 -12.61 -17.77 -2.04
N PRO A 41 -11.76 -17.19 -2.91
CA PRO A 41 -10.80 -16.17 -2.51
C PRO A 41 -11.50 -14.88 -2.10
N VAL A 42 -11.10 -14.33 -0.95
CA VAL A 42 -11.57 -13.05 -0.41
C VAL A 42 -10.40 -12.09 -0.27
N LEU A 43 -10.66 -10.80 -0.49
CA LEU A 43 -9.68 -9.76 -0.24
C LEU A 43 -9.79 -9.31 1.22
N VAL A 44 -8.72 -9.47 1.99
CA VAL A 44 -8.64 -9.03 3.38
C VAL A 44 -7.64 -7.89 3.51
N HIS A 45 -7.90 -7.00 4.46
CA HIS A 45 -6.99 -5.91 4.78
C HIS A 45 -5.98 -6.37 5.83
N ASP A 46 -4.75 -5.88 5.73
CA ASP A 46 -3.79 -6.03 6.81
C ASP A 46 -4.29 -5.31 8.06
N THR A 47 -3.86 -5.78 9.22
CA THR A 47 -4.26 -5.23 10.53
C THR A 47 -3.53 -3.94 10.90
N GLU A 48 -2.57 -3.51 10.08
CA GLU A 48 -1.86 -2.25 10.27
C GLU A 48 -2.83 -1.06 10.14
N LYS A 49 -2.65 -0.07 11.01
CA LYS A 49 -3.41 1.19 10.92
C LYS A 49 -2.75 2.15 9.93
N PRO A 50 -3.53 3.02 9.26
CA PRO A 50 -2.98 4.11 8.47
C PRO A 50 -2.00 4.95 9.31
N LEU A 51 -0.86 5.30 8.71
CA LEU A 51 0.15 6.18 9.31
C LEU A 51 -0.29 7.65 9.32
N PHE A 52 -1.31 7.98 8.53
CA PHE A 52 -1.98 9.27 8.55
C PHE A 52 -3.44 9.13 8.13
N ASP A 53 -4.25 10.12 8.53
CA ASP A 53 -5.64 10.23 8.11
C ASP A 53 -5.74 10.94 6.75
N PRO A 54 -6.24 10.27 5.70
CA PRO A 54 -6.39 10.89 4.39
C PRO A 54 -7.44 12.01 4.35
N ASP A 55 -8.47 11.98 5.19
CA ASP A 55 -9.44 13.08 5.29
C ASP A 55 -8.76 14.34 5.80
N ILE A 56 -7.89 14.22 6.80
CA ILE A 56 -7.12 15.36 7.33
C ILE A 56 -6.12 15.89 6.28
N VAL A 57 -5.51 15.00 5.50
CA VAL A 57 -4.45 15.40 4.54
C VAL A 57 -5.01 15.91 3.21
N TYR A 58 -6.10 15.33 2.70
CA TYR A 58 -6.63 15.62 1.36
C TYR A 58 -7.99 16.31 1.36
N GLY A 59 -8.70 16.35 2.50
CA GLY A 59 -10.05 16.90 2.62
C GLY A 59 -11.07 16.12 1.78
N ASP A 60 -12.13 16.81 1.34
CA ASP A 60 -13.24 16.25 0.55
C ASP A 60 -12.90 15.96 -0.92
N LYS A 61 -11.61 15.94 -1.28
CA LYS A 61 -11.22 15.58 -2.64
C LYS A 61 -11.55 14.11 -2.90
N PRO A 62 -11.89 13.75 -4.16
CA PRO A 62 -12.10 12.36 -4.52
C PRO A 62 -10.87 11.55 -4.13
N LYS A 63 -11.05 10.63 -3.19
CA LYS A 63 -10.08 9.58 -2.89
C LYS A 63 -10.31 8.53 -3.98
N ALA A 64 -9.26 8.21 -4.72
CA ALA A 64 -9.27 7.42 -5.95
C ALA A 64 -10.31 6.30 -6.01
#